data_AF-A0A126T489-F1
#
_entry.id   AF-A0A126T489-F1
#
_cell.length_a   1.000
_cell.length_b   1.000
_cell.length_c   1.000
_cell.angle_alpha   90.00
_cell.angle_beta   90.00
_cell.angle_gamma   90.00
#
_symmetry.space_group_name_H-M   'P 1'
#
loop_
_entity.id
_entity.type
_entity.pdbx_description
1 polymer ?
#
loop_
_entity_poly.entity_id
_entity_poly.type
_entity_poly.pdbx_seq_one_letter_code
_entity_poly.pdbx_strand_id
1 'polypeptide(L)'
;MQKRIIGDSRPDTVSLTTPYLNLEELADVEVSSEDAEHPIEAALLPGFSQGWRAGIPGKQTIRLLFKQAQAVKGIQLDFLESALARTQQYVVRISVDGQSFVEIVRQQWNFNPQGCTAESERHIVDLPAVSIIELHITPDISDSSVFASLEKMRVF
;
A
#
# COMPACT_ATOMS: atom_id res chain seq x y z
N MET A 1 5.98 -3.13 -42.37
CA MET A 1 5.83 -2.19 -41.23
C MET A 1 7.03 -2.36 -40.31
N GLN A 2 7.68 -1.27 -39.90
CA GLN A 2 8.98 -1.30 -39.20
C GLN A 2 8.77 -0.86 -37.74
N LYS A 3 8.95 -1.79 -36.80
CA LYS A 3 8.84 -1.56 -35.36
C LYS A 3 10.16 -0.97 -34.84
N ARG A 4 10.10 0.10 -34.07
CA ARG A 4 11.22 0.61 -33.25
C ARG A 4 10.80 0.61 -31.78
N ILE A 5 11.73 0.19 -30.91
CA ILE A 5 11.59 0.25 -29.46
C ILE A 5 12.13 1.62 -29.04
N ILE A 6 11.33 2.39 -28.31
CA ILE A 6 11.72 3.71 -27.80
C ILE A 6 12.48 3.49 -26.47
N GLY A 7 13.71 4.00 -26.41
CA GLY A 7 14.41 4.34 -25.18
C GLY A 7 14.98 3.18 -24.37
N ASP A 8 16.10 2.60 -24.79
CA ASP A 8 17.02 1.89 -23.89
C ASP A 8 18.06 2.90 -23.33
N SER A 9 17.56 4.03 -22.81
CA SER A 9 18.29 4.79 -21.82
C SER A 9 17.90 4.19 -20.49
N ARG A 10 18.50 3.05 -20.13
CA ARG A 10 18.62 2.66 -18.74
C ARG A 10 19.40 3.78 -18.06
N PRO A 11 18.81 4.65 -17.22
CA PRO A 11 19.65 5.27 -16.22
C PRO A 11 20.31 4.12 -15.49
N ASP A 12 21.64 4.19 -15.37
CA ASP A 12 22.42 3.28 -14.55
C ASP A 12 21.63 2.97 -13.30
N THR A 13 21.33 1.69 -13.10
CA THR A 13 20.67 1.21 -11.89
C THR A 13 21.69 1.34 -10.78
N VAL A 14 21.93 2.57 -10.35
CA VAL A 14 22.46 2.83 -9.02
C VAL A 14 21.33 2.35 -8.13
N SER A 15 21.44 1.10 -7.69
CA SER A 15 20.73 0.59 -6.53
C SER A 15 21.27 1.37 -5.32
N LEU A 16 20.94 2.66 -5.26
CA LEU A 16 20.79 3.34 -3.99
C LEU A 16 19.54 2.70 -3.42
N THR A 17 19.72 1.74 -2.52
CA THR A 17 18.64 1.26 -1.68
C THR A 17 18.17 2.48 -0.89
N THR A 18 17.22 3.23 -1.44
CA THR A 18 16.59 4.33 -0.71
C THR A 18 16.01 3.69 0.55
N PRO A 19 16.52 4.05 1.74
CA PRO A 19 16.08 3.42 2.96
C PRO A 19 14.59 3.74 3.16
N TYR A 20 13.84 2.76 3.65
CA TYR A 20 12.44 2.99 4.02
C TYR A 20 12.37 4.04 5.13
N LEU A 21 11.35 4.89 5.07
CA LEU A 21 11.00 5.81 6.14
C LEU A 21 10.71 5.02 7.42
N ASN A 22 11.22 5.50 8.56
CA ASN A 22 10.90 4.94 9.85
C ASN A 22 9.51 5.41 10.28
N LEU A 23 8.47 4.66 9.91
CA LEU A 23 7.08 5.06 10.15
C LEU A 23 6.72 5.16 11.64
N GLU A 24 7.35 4.35 12.51
CA GLU A 24 7.14 4.41 13.97
C GLU A 24 7.52 5.78 14.55
N GLU A 25 8.65 6.33 14.10
CA GLU A 25 9.12 7.63 14.57
C GLU A 25 8.40 8.78 13.85
N LEU A 26 8.14 8.62 12.54
CA LEU A 26 7.77 9.72 11.66
C LEU A 26 6.26 9.93 11.49
N ALA A 27 5.43 8.92 11.75
CA ALA A 27 3.99 8.98 11.49
C ALA A 27 3.14 8.48 12.65
N ASP A 28 1.97 9.09 12.79
CA ASP A 28 0.84 8.49 13.50
C ASP A 28 -0.01 7.70 12.49
N VAL A 29 -0.74 6.69 12.97
CA VAL A 29 -1.50 5.78 12.11
C VAL A 29 -2.97 5.76 12.51
N GLU A 30 -3.85 5.94 11.53
CA GLU A 30 -5.29 5.72 11.70
C GLU A 30 -5.74 4.52 10.89
N VAL A 31 -6.55 3.66 11.50
CA VAL A 31 -7.23 2.55 10.82
C VAL A 31 -8.73 2.64 11.07
N SER A 32 -9.55 2.26 10.08
CA SER A 32 -11.01 2.23 10.25
C SER A 32 -11.47 1.15 11.22
N SER A 33 -10.72 0.04 11.31
CA SER A 33 -10.90 -1.02 12.29
C SER A 33 -9.63 -1.89 12.32
N GLU A 34 -9.43 -2.68 13.37
CA GLU A 34 -8.38 -3.70 13.41
C GLU A 34 -8.84 -4.95 14.15
N ASP A 35 -8.26 -6.08 13.76
CA ASP A 35 -8.27 -7.32 14.52
C ASP A 35 -7.09 -7.29 15.51
N ALA A 36 -7.35 -7.58 16.78
CA ALA A 36 -6.35 -7.47 17.85
C ALA A 36 -5.15 -8.42 17.65
N GLU A 37 -5.34 -9.53 16.93
CA GLU A 37 -4.27 -10.48 16.61
C GLU A 37 -3.48 -10.08 15.34
N HIS A 38 -3.97 -9.09 14.58
CA HIS A 38 -3.36 -8.61 13.34
C HIS A 38 -3.28 -7.08 13.32
N PRO A 39 -2.50 -6.49 14.24
CA PRO A 39 -2.45 -5.04 14.44
C PRO A 39 -1.72 -4.34 13.29
N ILE A 40 -1.90 -3.02 13.16
CA ILE A 40 -1.36 -2.27 12.00
C ILE A 40 0.17 -2.27 11.94
N GLU A 41 0.82 -2.33 13.10
CA GLU A 41 2.27 -2.47 13.25
C GLU A 41 2.78 -3.69 12.49
N ALA A 42 1.98 -4.76 12.40
CA ALA A 42 2.38 -5.98 11.71
C ALA A 42 2.57 -5.80 10.20
N ALA A 43 1.88 -4.84 9.59
CA ALA A 43 2.08 -4.48 8.19
C ALA A 43 3.17 -3.42 7.99
N LEU A 44 3.40 -2.54 8.97
CA LEU A 44 4.23 -1.34 8.81
C LEU A 44 5.67 -1.49 9.32
N LEU A 45 5.87 -2.23 10.40
CA LEU A 45 7.14 -2.29 11.11
C LEU A 45 7.93 -3.58 10.80
N PRO A 46 9.27 -3.55 10.89
CA PRO A 46 10.06 -4.77 10.86
C PRO A 46 9.85 -5.59 12.14
N GLY A 47 10.05 -6.91 12.06
CA GLY A 47 10.01 -7.81 13.23
C GLY A 47 8.63 -8.40 13.56
N PHE A 48 7.58 -7.94 12.89
CA PHE A 48 6.25 -8.55 12.95
C PHE A 48 6.02 -9.54 11.80
N SER A 49 4.98 -10.37 11.93
CA SER A 49 4.55 -11.34 10.92
C SER A 49 3.04 -11.27 10.71
N GLN A 50 2.57 -11.77 9.56
CA GLN A 50 1.14 -11.95 9.22
C GLN A 50 0.34 -10.68 8.92
N GLY A 51 1.00 -9.52 8.87
CA GLY A 51 0.39 -8.28 8.42
C GLY A 51 -0.79 -7.80 9.28
N TRP A 52 -1.48 -6.78 8.76
CA TRP A 52 -2.66 -6.18 9.35
C TRP A 52 -3.93 -6.83 8.80
N ARG A 53 -4.97 -6.90 9.65
CA ARG A 53 -6.33 -7.29 9.26
C ARG A 53 -7.36 -6.36 9.89
N ALA A 54 -8.39 -6.06 9.11
CA ALA A 54 -9.54 -5.30 9.56
C ALA A 54 -10.32 -6.04 10.67
N GLY A 55 -10.86 -5.29 11.63
CA GLY A 55 -11.75 -5.82 12.68
C GLY A 55 -13.19 -5.99 12.22
N ILE A 56 -13.59 -5.34 11.12
CA ILE A 56 -14.93 -5.45 10.51
C ILE A 56 -14.82 -5.72 9.00
N PRO A 57 -15.82 -6.35 8.39
CA PRO A 57 -15.79 -6.61 6.95
C PRO A 57 -16.03 -5.35 6.11
N GLY A 58 -15.71 -5.45 4.82
CA GLY A 58 -15.96 -4.41 3.82
C GLY A 58 -14.78 -3.46 3.62
N LYS A 59 -15.05 -2.34 2.95
CA LYS A 59 -14.03 -1.35 2.60
C LYS A 59 -13.38 -0.77 3.86
N GLN A 60 -12.05 -0.74 3.88
CA GLN A 60 -11.27 -0.17 4.99
C GLN A 60 -10.32 0.93 4.51
N THR A 61 -9.90 1.74 5.47
CA THR A 61 -8.95 2.84 5.29
C THR A 61 -7.81 2.70 6.29
N ILE A 62 -6.59 2.87 5.80
CA ILE A 62 -5.37 3.08 6.60
C ILE A 62 -4.83 4.46 6.23
N ARG A 63 -4.47 5.28 7.22
CA ARG A 63 -3.78 6.56 7.01
C ARG A 63 -2.48 6.62 7.76
N LEU A 64 -1.45 7.13 7.10
CA LEU A 64 -0.20 7.56 7.71
C LEU A 64 -0.21 9.08 7.78
N LEU A 65 -0.20 9.63 8.99
CA LEU A 65 -0.17 11.06 9.26
C LEU A 65 1.26 11.42 9.68
N PHE A 66 2.02 12.03 8.78
CA PHE A 66 3.39 12.38 9.10
C PHE A 66 3.44 13.57 10.08
N LYS A 67 4.20 13.42 11.17
CA LYS A 67 4.37 14.47 12.20
C LYS A 67 5.00 15.74 11.62
N GLN A 68 5.82 15.56 10.58
CA GLN A 68 6.33 16.61 9.70
C GLN A 68 6.25 16.09 8.27
N ALA A 69 5.93 16.95 7.30
CA ALA A 69 5.83 16.52 5.91
C ALA A 69 7.12 15.84 5.43
N GLN A 70 6.99 14.64 4.85
CA GLN A 70 8.13 13.82 4.42
C GLN A 70 8.26 13.82 2.90
N ALA A 71 9.49 13.72 2.40
CA ALA A 71 9.70 13.36 1.01
C ALA A 71 9.34 11.89 0.80
N VAL A 72 8.54 11.61 -0.22
CA VAL A 72 8.07 10.26 -0.57
C VAL A 72 8.45 9.97 -2.01
N LYS A 73 9.43 9.09 -2.21
CA LYS A 73 9.87 8.60 -3.52
C LYS A 73 8.99 7.47 -4.03
N GLY A 74 8.49 6.62 -3.14
CA GLY A 74 7.55 5.59 -3.50
C GLY A 74 6.90 4.85 -2.34
N ILE A 75 5.94 4.02 -2.70
CA ILE A 75 5.13 3.22 -1.79
C ILE A 75 5.12 1.80 -2.31
N GLN A 76 5.51 0.85 -1.46
CA GLN A 76 5.37 -0.57 -1.73
C GLN A 76 4.20 -1.13 -0.92
N LEU A 77 3.36 -1.93 -1.57
CA LEU A 77 2.23 -2.63 -0.98
C LEU A 77 2.32 -4.12 -1.33
N ASP A 78 2.27 -4.96 -0.30
CA ASP A 78 2.23 -6.41 -0.44
C ASP A 78 0.89 -6.92 0.14
N PHE A 79 0.22 -7.81 -0.59
CA PHE A 79 -1.04 -8.43 -0.21
C PHE A 79 -0.94 -9.96 -0.32
N LEU A 80 -1.66 -10.65 0.56
CA LEU A 80 -1.77 -12.11 0.59
C LEU A 80 -3.23 -12.51 0.78
N GLU A 81 -3.69 -13.45 -0.06
CA GLU A 81 -4.99 -14.11 0.01
C GLU A 81 -4.83 -15.57 -0.43
N SER A 82 -4.83 -16.48 0.53
CA SER A 82 -4.64 -17.92 0.29
C SER A 82 -5.91 -18.75 0.45
N ALA A 83 -7.02 -18.15 0.88
CA ALA A 83 -8.24 -18.85 1.25
C ALA A 83 -9.37 -18.66 0.22
N LEU A 84 -9.51 -17.45 -0.33
CA LEU A 84 -10.65 -17.08 -1.16
C LEU A 84 -10.20 -16.65 -2.56
N ALA A 85 -10.97 -17.05 -3.57
CA ALA A 85 -10.87 -16.43 -4.88
C ALA A 85 -11.70 -15.13 -4.86
N ARG A 86 -11.04 -13.98 -5.06
CA ARG A 86 -11.70 -12.66 -5.01
C ARG A 86 -11.01 -11.64 -5.89
N THR A 87 -11.76 -10.63 -6.31
CA THR A 87 -11.22 -9.45 -6.97
C THR A 87 -11.07 -8.34 -5.94
N GLN A 88 -9.83 -8.10 -5.50
CA GLN A 88 -9.52 -7.01 -4.57
C GLN A 88 -9.21 -5.73 -5.35
N GLN A 89 -9.54 -4.58 -4.75
CA GLN A 89 -9.09 -3.28 -5.23
C GLN A 89 -8.40 -2.52 -4.09
N TYR A 90 -7.36 -1.76 -4.43
CA TYR A 90 -6.90 -0.68 -3.56
C TYR A 90 -6.76 0.64 -4.29
N VAL A 91 -6.76 1.72 -3.51
CA VAL A 91 -6.53 3.09 -3.97
C VAL A 91 -5.57 3.75 -3.01
N VAL A 92 -4.50 4.36 -3.54
CA VAL A 92 -3.63 5.21 -2.73
C VAL A 92 -3.91 6.66 -3.08
N ARG A 93 -4.10 7.47 -2.05
CA ARG A 93 -4.27 8.92 -2.13
C ARG A 93 -3.23 9.60 -1.27
N ILE A 94 -2.81 10.78 -1.68
CA ILE A 94 -1.82 11.58 -0.97
C ILE A 94 -2.36 12.99 -0.74
N SER A 95 -2.04 13.55 0.42
CA SER A 95 -2.23 14.97 0.72
C SER A 95 -0.91 15.65 1.07
N VAL A 96 -0.61 16.74 0.36
CA VAL A 96 0.56 17.59 0.62
C VAL A 96 0.27 18.58 1.75
N ASP A 97 -0.96 19.12 1.79
CA ASP A 97 -1.42 20.18 2.69
C ASP A 97 -2.21 19.65 3.91
N GLY A 98 -2.44 18.34 3.98
CA GLY A 98 -3.27 17.68 5.00
C GLY A 98 -4.79 17.84 4.78
N GLN A 99 -5.23 18.50 3.72
CA GLN A 99 -6.64 18.82 3.46
C GLN A 99 -7.12 18.24 2.12
N SER A 100 -6.35 18.48 1.07
CA SER A 100 -6.66 18.10 -0.30
C SER A 100 -5.98 16.78 -0.63
N PHE A 101 -6.75 15.84 -1.18
CA PHE A 101 -6.25 14.52 -1.52
C PHE A 101 -6.28 14.28 -3.03
N VAL A 102 -5.17 13.80 -3.57
CA VAL A 102 -5.04 13.37 -4.97
C VAL A 102 -4.87 11.86 -5.00
N GLU A 103 -5.64 11.18 -5.85
CA GLU A 103 -5.44 9.76 -6.15
C GLU A 103 -4.19 9.60 -7.01
N ILE A 104 -3.22 8.81 -6.52
CA ILE A 104 -1.98 8.54 -7.25
C ILE A 104 -2.05 7.21 -8.01
N VAL A 105 -2.77 6.23 -7.47
CA VAL A 105 -2.91 4.92 -8.09
C VAL A 105 -4.18 4.22 -7.61
N ARG A 106 -4.77 3.44 -8.51
CA ARG A 106 -5.84 2.50 -8.27
C ARG A 106 -5.55 1.22 -9.01
N GLN A 107 -5.57 0.11 -8.30
CA GLN A 107 -5.29 -1.20 -8.86
C GLN A 107 -6.36 -2.19 -8.44
N GLN A 108 -6.61 -3.14 -9.33
CA GLN A 108 -7.48 -4.28 -9.10
C GLN A 108 -6.70 -5.55 -9.41
N TRP A 109 -6.85 -6.54 -8.53
CA TRP A 109 -6.15 -7.81 -8.64
C TRP A 109 -7.08 -8.98 -8.34
N ASN A 110 -6.88 -10.09 -9.04
CA ASN A 110 -7.67 -11.31 -8.86
C ASN A 110 -6.84 -12.33 -8.09
N PHE A 111 -7.22 -12.56 -6.84
CA PHE A 111 -6.67 -13.65 -6.05
C PHE A 111 -7.36 -14.97 -6.38
N ASN A 112 -6.57 -16.04 -6.37
CA ASN A 112 -7.04 -17.41 -6.51
C ASN A 112 -6.13 -18.34 -5.68
N PRO A 113 -6.69 -19.09 -4.70
CA PRO A 113 -5.95 -20.05 -3.87
C PRO A 113 -5.13 -21.08 -4.65
N GLN A 114 -5.48 -21.36 -5.91
CA GLN A 114 -4.82 -22.36 -6.75
C GLN A 114 -3.65 -21.82 -7.57
N GLY A 115 -3.36 -20.52 -7.55
CA GLY A 115 -2.23 -20.03 -8.36
C GLY A 115 -1.84 -18.57 -8.23
N CYS A 116 -2.69 -17.71 -7.67
CA CYS A 116 -2.38 -16.30 -7.51
C CYS A 116 -2.81 -15.84 -6.12
N THR A 117 -1.98 -16.11 -5.13
CA THR A 117 -2.30 -15.82 -3.72
C THR A 117 -1.63 -14.57 -3.20
N ALA A 118 -0.62 -14.04 -3.90
CA ALA A 118 0.11 -12.86 -3.48
C ALA A 118 0.12 -11.81 -4.58
N GLU A 119 0.10 -10.55 -4.17
CA GLU A 119 0.32 -9.42 -5.05
C GLU A 119 1.29 -8.45 -4.38
N SER A 120 2.23 -7.91 -5.15
CA SER A 120 3.23 -6.98 -4.64
C SER A 120 3.51 -5.90 -5.67
N GLU A 121 3.16 -4.67 -5.33
CA GLU A 121 3.34 -3.52 -6.22
C GLU A 121 4.18 -2.44 -5.56
N ARG A 122 4.98 -1.76 -6.39
CA ARG A 122 5.77 -0.60 -6.00
C ARG A 122 5.43 0.58 -6.90
N HIS A 123 4.91 1.63 -6.28
CA HIS A 123 4.49 2.87 -6.93
C HIS A 123 5.52 3.95 -6.71
N ILE A 124 6.10 4.49 -7.78
CA ILE A 124 7.06 5.60 -7.71
C ILE A 124 6.28 6.91 -7.95
N VAL A 125 6.39 7.87 -7.02
CA VAL A 125 5.64 9.13 -7.06
C VAL A 125 6.50 10.40 -6.98
N ASP A 126 7.70 10.28 -6.41
CA ASP A 126 8.69 11.39 -6.26
C ASP A 126 8.10 12.75 -5.81
N LEU A 127 7.49 12.76 -4.62
CA LEU A 127 6.89 13.95 -4.02
C LEU A 127 7.79 14.51 -2.90
N PRO A 128 8.10 15.82 -2.91
CA PRO A 128 9.09 16.40 -1.99
C PRO A 128 8.55 16.64 -0.57
N ALA A 129 7.24 16.76 -0.40
CA ALA A 129 6.60 17.02 0.89
C ALA A 129 5.19 16.43 0.90
N VAL A 130 4.99 15.36 1.66
CA VAL A 130 3.72 14.66 1.85
C VAL A 130 3.36 14.71 3.33
N SER A 131 2.16 15.17 3.63
CA SER A 131 1.64 15.22 5.00
C SER A 131 0.83 13.96 5.35
N ILE A 132 0.06 13.43 4.40
CA ILE A 132 -0.77 12.24 4.62
C ILE A 132 -0.67 11.28 3.43
N ILE A 133 -0.54 9.98 3.72
CA ILE A 133 -0.80 8.90 2.78
C ILE A 133 -2.07 8.17 3.24
N GLU A 134 -3.03 8.00 2.35
CA GLU A 134 -4.28 7.26 2.61
C GLU A 134 -4.36 6.05 1.66
N LEU A 135 -4.53 4.87 2.23
CA LEU A 135 -4.75 3.62 1.52
C LEU A 135 -6.19 3.16 1.76
N HIS A 136 -6.97 3.05 0.69
CA HIS A 136 -8.29 2.41 0.70
C HIS A 136 -8.18 1.00 0.16
N ILE A 137 -8.69 0.02 0.91
CA ILE A 137 -8.76 -1.39 0.49
C ILE A 137 -10.23 -1.78 0.38
N THR A 138 -10.66 -2.17 -0.81
CA THR A 138 -11.92 -2.88 -1.03
C THR A 138 -11.57 -4.35 -1.17
N PRO A 139 -11.79 -5.17 -0.12
CA PRO A 139 -11.27 -6.54 -0.08
C PRO A 139 -11.84 -7.42 -1.20
N ASP A 140 -13.13 -7.29 -1.47
CA ASP A 140 -13.76 -7.89 -2.64
C ASP A 140 -14.72 -6.87 -3.23
N ILE A 141 -14.55 -6.53 -4.51
CA ILE A 141 -15.46 -5.59 -5.19
C ILE A 141 -16.87 -6.17 -5.39
N SER A 142 -17.01 -7.49 -5.26
CA SER A 142 -18.27 -8.22 -5.42
C SER A 142 -18.91 -8.61 -4.08
N ASP A 143 -18.14 -8.65 -2.99
CA ASP A 143 -18.62 -9.10 -1.67
C ASP A 143 -18.13 -8.21 -0.52
N SER A 144 -19.05 -7.44 0.05
CA SER A 144 -18.76 -6.57 1.19
C SER A 144 -18.59 -7.29 2.54
N SER A 145 -18.82 -8.61 2.61
CA SER A 145 -18.66 -9.41 3.83
C SER A 145 -17.22 -9.89 4.07
N VAL A 146 -16.31 -9.64 3.12
CA VAL A 146 -14.90 -10.01 3.21
C VAL A 146 -14.12 -8.99 4.03
N PHE A 147 -13.14 -9.44 4.80
CA PHE A 147 -12.27 -8.58 5.62
C PHE A 147 -11.07 -8.11 4.80
N ALA A 148 -10.70 -6.83 4.92
CA ALA A 148 -9.47 -6.31 4.35
C ALA A 148 -8.25 -6.79 5.13
N SER A 149 -7.17 -7.04 4.40
CA SER A 149 -5.85 -7.38 4.96
C SER A 149 -4.76 -6.69 4.14
N LEU A 150 -3.60 -6.51 4.77
CA LEU A 150 -2.41 -5.94 4.17
C LEU A 150 -1.20 -6.67 4.75
N GLU A 151 -0.41 -7.33 3.91
CA GLU A 151 0.78 -8.06 4.39
C GLU A 151 1.90 -7.08 4.74
N LYS A 152 2.12 -6.09 3.88
CA LYS A 152 3.17 -5.11 4.10
C LYS A 152 2.86 -3.78 3.42
N MET A 153 3.21 -2.69 4.09
CA MET A 153 3.39 -1.39 3.44
C MET A 153 4.71 -0.77 3.83
N ARG A 154 5.46 -0.27 2.83
CA ARG A 154 6.71 0.47 3.02
C ARG A 154 6.68 1.76 2.22
N VAL A 155 7.24 2.82 2.80
CA VAL A 155 7.40 4.13 2.15
C VAL A 155 8.88 4.44 2.09
N PHE A 156 9.38 4.99 0.99
CA PHE A 156 10.79 5.38 0.77
C PHE A 156 10.86 6.64 -0.07
#